data_AF-A0A091ARI3-F1
#
_entry.id   AF-A0A091ARI3-F1
#
_cell.length_a   1.000
_cell.length_b   1.000
_cell.length_c   1.000
_cell.angle_alpha   90.00
_cell.angle_beta   90.00
_cell.angle_gamma   90.00
#
_symmetry.space_group_name_H-M   'P 1'
#
loop_
_entity.id
_entity.type
_entity.pdbx_description
1 polymer ?
#
loop_
_entity_poly.entity_id
_entity_poly.type
_entity_poly.pdbx_seq_one_letter_code
_entity_poly.pdbx_strand_id
1 'polypeptide(L)'
;MSNRTFACLTCRKLQRKTQTLDSFACPICKSDCVRVHWKLHVPSPRKHKKWDKFWTEYLAELRQIAEFRSGSGPAEIYLPLLNQRLARAGA
;
A
#
# COMPACT_ATOMS: atom_id res chain seq x y z
N MET A 1 -0.38 -20.17 -6.93
CA MET A 1 -0.80 -18.76 -6.86
C MET A 1 -0.25 -18.14 -5.58
N SER A 2 0.46 -17.01 -5.64
CA SER A 2 1.08 -16.41 -4.46
C SER A 2 0.07 -15.56 -3.69
N ASN A 3 -0.05 -15.79 -2.39
CA ASN A 3 -0.92 -14.97 -1.54
C ASN A 3 -0.34 -13.56 -1.37
N ARG A 4 -1.21 -12.54 -1.43
CA ARG A 4 -0.86 -11.15 -1.15
C ARG A 4 -1.17 -10.81 0.30
N THR A 5 -0.35 -9.92 0.87
CA THR A 5 -0.55 -9.40 2.21
C THR A 5 -1.52 -8.23 2.17
N PHE A 6 -2.50 -8.26 3.05
CA PHE A 6 -3.46 -7.19 3.31
C PHE A 6 -3.33 -6.75 4.76
N ALA A 7 -3.42 -5.46 5.02
CA ALA A 7 -3.34 -4.92 6.37
C ALA A 7 -4.60 -4.15 6.73
N CYS A 8 -5.20 -4.50 7.85
CA CYS A 8 -6.21 -3.67 8.48
C CYS A 8 -5.49 -2.68 9.40
N LEU A 9 -5.58 -1.38 9.11
CA LEU A 9 -4.91 -0.35 9.90
C LEU A 9 -5.60 -0.09 11.24
N THR A 10 -6.92 -0.30 11.32
CA THR A 10 -7.70 -0.20 12.55
C THR A 10 -7.34 -1.30 13.54
N CYS A 11 -7.37 -2.57 13.12
CA CYS A 11 -7.02 -3.70 13.98
C CYS A 11 -5.52 -3.99 14.05
N ARG A 12 -4.71 -3.30 13.23
CA ARG A 12 -3.27 -3.56 13.06
C ARG A 12 -2.94 -5.02 12.77
N LYS A 13 -3.83 -5.73 12.07
CA LYS A 13 -3.66 -7.15 11.70
C LYS A 13 -3.30 -7.30 10.24
N LEU A 14 -2.38 -8.23 9.99
CA LEU A 14 -2.02 -8.68 8.64
C LEU A 14 -2.80 -9.94 8.30
N GLN A 15 -3.25 -10.00 7.06
CA GLN A 15 -4.00 -11.11 6.49
C GLN A 15 -3.34 -11.50 5.17
N ARG A 16 -3.36 -12.79 4.84
CA ARG A 16 -2.90 -13.28 3.52
C ARG A 16 -4.11 -13.76 2.73
N LYS A 17 -4.29 -13.23 1.53
CA LYS A 17 -5.42 -13.55 0.65
C LYS A 17 -4.95 -13.79 -0.78
N THR A 18 -5.83 -14.34 -1.61
CA THR A 18 -5.58 -14.59 -3.03
C THR A 18 -5.20 -13.30 -3.76
N GLN A 19 -4.31 -13.41 -4.75
CA GLN A 19 -3.79 -12.27 -5.51
C GLN A 19 -4.84 -11.55 -6.37
N THR A 20 -5.95 -12.23 -6.69
CA THR A 20 -7.04 -11.71 -7.53
C THR A 20 -7.90 -10.68 -6.81
N LEU A 21 -7.79 -10.56 -5.48
CA LEU A 21 -8.51 -9.55 -4.73
C LEU A 21 -7.75 -8.23 -4.77
N ASP A 22 -8.44 -7.16 -5.16
CA ASP A 22 -7.91 -5.80 -5.11
C ASP A 22 -8.23 -5.11 -3.78
N SER A 23 -9.38 -5.43 -3.18
CA SER A 23 -9.80 -4.98 -1.86
C SER A 23 -10.35 -6.13 -1.02
N PHE A 24 -10.33 -5.98 0.30
CA PHE A 24 -10.84 -6.96 1.25
C PHE A 24 -11.27 -6.28 2.55
N ALA A 25 -12.50 -6.52 3.00
CA ALA A 25 -12.99 -6.02 4.28
C ALA A 25 -12.43 -6.86 5.45
N CYS A 26 -12.00 -6.19 6.52
CA CYS A 26 -11.45 -6.86 7.69
C CYS A 26 -12.51 -7.76 8.34
N PRO A 27 -12.22 -9.05 8.64
CA PRO A 27 -13.21 -9.94 9.24
C PRO A 27 -13.60 -9.52 10.67
N ILE A 28 -12.77 -8.70 11.33
CA ILE A 28 -12.94 -8.28 12.73
C ILE A 28 -13.71 -6.96 12.82
N CYS A 29 -13.18 -5.90 12.21
CA CYS A 29 -13.77 -4.55 12.33
C CYS A 29 -14.55 -4.11 11.09
N LYS A 30 -14.61 -4.93 10.03
CA LYS A 30 -15.25 -4.64 8.74
C LYS A 30 -14.65 -3.47 7.95
N SER A 31 -13.67 -2.74 8.50
CA SER A 31 -12.92 -1.72 7.76
C SER A 31 -12.13 -2.30 6.58
N ASP A 32 -11.92 -1.49 5.55
CA ASP A 32 -11.14 -1.89 4.38
C ASP A 32 -9.68 -2.18 4.73
N CYS A 33 -9.17 -3.28 4.20
CA CYS A 33 -7.77 -3.63 4.31
C CYS A 33 -6.99 -3.09 3.11
N VAL A 34 -5.83 -2.53 3.39
CA VAL A 34 -4.90 -2.04 2.38
C VAL A 34 -4.06 -3.20 1.86
N ARG A 35 -4.06 -3.39 0.53
CA ARG A 35 -3.18 -4.35 -0.13
C ARG A 35 -1.74 -3.86 -0.05
N VAL A 36 -0.83 -4.72 0.38
CA VAL A 36 0.59 -4.41 0.51
C VAL A 36 1.35 -4.83 -0.73
N HIS A 37 2.18 -3.93 -1.25
CA HIS A 37 3.09 -4.23 -2.33
C HIS A 37 4.09 -5.31 -1.92
N TRP A 38 4.30 -6.31 -2.77
CA TRP A 38 5.08 -7.51 -2.43
C TRP A 38 6.54 -7.26 -2.08
N LYS A 39 7.12 -6.14 -2.54
CA LYS A 39 8.50 -5.77 -2.20
C LYS A 39 8.65 -5.20 -0.79
N LEU A 40 7.54 -4.85 -0.13
CA LEU A 40 7.57 -4.19 1.17
C LEU A 40 7.42 -5.20 2.31
N HIS A 41 8.28 -5.04 3.31
CA HIS A 41 8.13 -5.73 4.58
C HIS A 41 7.39 -4.83 5.56
N VAL A 42 6.17 -5.24 5.95
CA VAL A 42 5.39 -4.48 6.94
C VAL A 42 6.03 -4.63 8.32
N PRO A 43 6.30 -3.53 9.04
CA PRO A 43 6.80 -3.61 10.40
C PRO A 43 5.81 -4.32 11.34
N SER A 44 6.32 -4.86 12.44
CA SER A 44 5.47 -5.46 13.46
C SER A 44 4.51 -4.40 14.04
N PRO A 45 3.21 -4.71 14.21
CA PRO A 45 2.24 -3.78 14.81
C PRO A 45 2.56 -3.43 16.27
N ARG A 46 3.38 -4.24 16.95
CA ARG A 46 3.89 -3.94 18.30
C ARG A 46 4.86 -2.75 18.32
N LYS A 47 5.49 -2.43 17.19
CA LYS A 47 6.42 -1.30 17.05
C LYS A 47 5.67 -0.06 16.59
N HIS A 48 4.84 0.53 17.47
CA HIS A 48 3.86 1.58 17.12
C HIS A 48 4.48 2.70 16.27
N LYS A 49 5.56 3.33 16.71
CA LYS A 49 6.23 4.41 15.96
C LYS A 49 6.65 3.99 14.53
N LYS A 50 7.19 2.77 14.37
CA LYS A 50 7.60 2.27 13.05
C LYS A 50 6.38 1.91 12.19
N TRP A 51 5.35 1.35 12.81
CA TRP A 51 4.08 1.04 12.16
C TRP A 51 3.42 2.29 11.61
N ASP A 52 3.19 3.29 12.46
CA ASP A 52 2.50 4.52 12.09
C ASP A 52 3.30 5.30 11.02
N LYS A 53 4.63 5.37 11.15
CA LYS A 53 5.50 5.98 10.13
C LYS A 53 5.40 5.26 8.78
N PHE A 54 5.56 3.94 8.77
CA PHE A 54 5.48 3.14 7.54
C PHE A 54 4.14 3.33 6.82
N TRP A 55 3.02 3.29 7.54
CA TRP A 55 1.71 3.44 6.92
C TRP A 55 1.42 4.86 6.45
N THR A 56 1.95 5.86 7.14
CA THR A 56 1.86 7.26 6.69
C THR A 56 2.57 7.44 5.35
N GLU A 57 3.81 6.95 5.24
CA GLU A 57 4.61 7.01 4.00
C GLU A 57 3.95 6.17 2.89
N TYR A 58 3.52 4.96 3.19
CA TYR A 58 2.94 4.07 2.18
C TYR A 58 1.61 4.57 1.63
N LEU A 59 0.72 5.09 2.48
CA LEU A 59 -0.55 5.67 2.03
C LEU A 59 -0.32 6.93 1.18
N ALA A 60 0.69 7.74 1.50
CA ALA A 60 1.06 8.89 0.69
C ALA A 60 1.53 8.46 -0.70
N GLU A 61 2.38 7.43 -0.80
CA GLU A 61 2.81 6.88 -2.09
C GLU A 61 1.67 6.28 -2.91
N LEU A 62 0.73 5.58 -2.27
CA LEU A 62 -0.46 5.08 -2.97
C LEU A 62 -1.30 6.22 -3.57
N ARG A 63 -1.42 7.36 -2.87
CA ARG A 63 -2.09 8.56 -3.40
C ARG A 63 -1.32 9.14 -4.58
N GLN A 64 0.00 9.28 -4.47
CA GLN A 64 0.84 9.75 -5.59
C GLN A 64 0.71 8.85 -6.82
N ILE A 65 0.65 7.52 -6.65
CA ILE A 65 0.39 6.58 -7.74
C ILE A 65 -0.99 6.82 -8.36
N ALA A 66 -2.02 7.00 -7.54
CA ALA A 66 -3.39 7.24 -8.02
C ALA A 66 -3.47 8.55 -8.82
N GLU A 67 -2.92 9.64 -8.29
CA GLU A 67 -2.82 10.94 -8.95
C GLU A 67 -2.06 10.83 -10.27
N PHE A 68 -0.88 10.20 -10.24
CA PHE A 68 -0.07 9.95 -11.43
C PHE A 68 -0.81 9.14 -12.50
N ARG A 69 -1.59 8.12 -12.12
CA ARG A 69 -2.41 7.33 -13.04
C ARG A 69 -3.61 8.08 -13.59
N SER A 70 -4.18 9.01 -12.82
CA SER A 70 -5.33 9.81 -13.23
C SER A 70 -5.01 10.97 -14.17
N GLY A 71 -3.73 11.21 -14.48
CA GLY A 71 -3.31 12.32 -15.33
C GLY A 71 -2.99 13.61 -14.56
N SER A 72 -3.53 13.78 -13.35
CA SER A 72 -3.27 14.94 -12.49
C SER A 72 -1.94 14.79 -11.74
N GLY A 73 -0.85 15.34 -12.30
CA GLY A 73 0.45 15.31 -11.63
C GLY A 73 1.63 15.44 -12.60
N PRO A 74 2.86 15.39 -12.06
CA PRO A 74 4.08 15.49 -12.86
C PRO A 74 4.25 14.27 -13.79
N ALA A 75 5.04 14.47 -14.85
CA ALA A 75 5.33 13.41 -15.84
C ALA A 75 6.16 12.25 -15.27
N GLU A 76 6.88 12.50 -14.16
CA GLU A 76 7.65 11.51 -13.43
C GLU A 76 7.43 11.69 -11.92
N ILE A 77 7.32 10.58 -11.20
CA ILE A 77 7.34 10.55 -9.73
C ILE A 77 8.34 9.51 -9.23
N TYR A 78 8.98 9.81 -8.10
CA TYR A 78 9.78 8.87 -7.34
C TYR A 78 9.07 8.50 -6.04
N LEU A 79 9.00 7.20 -5.76
CA LEU A 79 8.34 6.58 -4.62
C LEU A 79 9.42 5.97 -3.72
N PRO A 80 9.90 6.68 -2.68
CA PRO A 80 11.04 6.25 -1.87
C PRO A 80 10.87 4.91 -1.15
N LEU A 81 9.71 4.67 -0.56
CA LEU A 81 9.38 3.45 0.18
C LEU A 81 9.29 2.26 -0.77
N LEU A 82 8.65 2.42 -1.92
CA LEU A 82 8.63 1.41 -2.98
C LEU A 82 9.95 1.28 -3.74
N ASN A 83 10.85 2.27 -3.60
CA ASN A 83 12.06 2.44 -4.39
C ASN A 83 11.78 2.29 -5.90
N GLN A 84 10.81 3.06 -6.39
CA GLN A 84 10.34 3.00 -7.78
C GLN A 84 10.24 4.41 -8.38
N ARG A 85 10.70 4.54 -9.62
CA ARG A 85 10.39 5.70 -10.46
C ARG A 85 9.30 5.30 -11.45
N LEU A 86 8.26 6.12 -11.54
CA LEU A 86 7.22 5.99 -12.53
C LEU A 86 7.32 7.19 -13.47
N ALA A 87 7.56 6.93 -14.74
CA ALA A 87 7.53 7.92 -15.79
C ALA A 87 6.36 7.59 -16.73
N ARG A 88 5.62 8.60 -17.17
CA ARG A 88 4.64 8.39 -18.24
C ARG A 88 5.46 8.16 -19.51
N ALA A 89 5.27 7.01 -20.15
CA ALA A 89 5.76 6.86 -21.51
C ALA A 89 5.12 7.99 -22.33
N GLY A 90 5.95 8.83 -22.92
CA GLY A 90 5.50 9.97 -23.70
C GLY A 90 4.49 9.56 -24.77
N ALA A 91 3.50 10.44 -24.93
CA ALA A 91 2.56 10.48 -26.04
C ALA A 91 3.26 10.49 -27.41
#